data_AF-A0A7L2SRK5-F1
#
_entry.id   AF-A0A7L2SRK5-F1
#
_cell.length_a   1.000
_cell.length_b   1.000
_cell.length_c   1.000
_cell.angle_alpha   90.00
_cell.angle_beta   90.00
_cell.angle_gamma   90.00
#
_symmetry.space_group_name_H-M   'P 1'
#
loop_
_entity.id
_entity.type
_entity.pdbx_description
1 polymer ?
#
loop_
_entity_poly.entity_id
_entity_poly.type
_entity_poly.pdbx_seq_one_letter_code
_entity_poly.pdbx_strand_id
1 'polypeptide(L)'
;QVDSSWRRERILHVPLCKEDCEEWWEDCKDALTCKENWHKGWNWATGTNRCPWGSMCRPFSEVFPRPKDLCEKIWSNSYRHSPERRGSGLCIQMWFDPAQGNPNVAVAKYYAWKKRSCPAQVENVAPERDHAVRALPWSVLAL
;
A
#
# COMPACT_ATOMS: atom_id res chain seq x y z
N GLN A 1 -9.50 11.18 -0.93
CA GLN A 1 -10.25 11.45 0.31
C GLN A 1 -10.40 10.14 1.08
N VAL A 2 -10.33 10.17 2.40
CA VAL A 2 -10.47 9.00 3.28
C VAL A 2 -11.57 9.29 4.28
N ASP A 3 -12.45 8.32 4.49
CA ASP A 3 -13.41 8.36 5.60
C ASP A 3 -12.77 7.69 6.82
N SER A 4 -12.12 8.50 7.66
CA SER A 4 -11.52 8.03 8.91
C SER A 4 -11.66 9.07 10.00
N SER A 5 -11.72 8.63 11.25
CA SER A 5 -11.98 9.49 12.42
C SER A 5 -10.89 10.53 12.70
N TRP A 6 -9.71 10.43 12.08
CA TRP A 6 -8.53 11.22 12.43
C TRP A 6 -7.86 11.93 11.25
N ARG A 7 -8.25 11.64 10.00
CA ARG A 7 -7.75 12.34 8.81
C ARG A 7 -8.78 12.32 7.67
N ARG A 8 -8.80 13.41 6.90
CA ARG A 8 -9.66 13.57 5.70
C ARG A 8 -9.00 13.09 4.41
N GLU A 9 -7.67 13.07 4.39
CA GLU A 9 -6.86 12.73 3.22
C GLU A 9 -5.70 11.82 3.61
N ARG A 10 -5.23 11.00 2.67
CA ARG A 10 -4.02 10.21 2.83
C ARG A 10 -3.32 10.04 1.49
N ILE A 11 -2.04 9.76 1.58
CA ILE A 11 -1.25 9.28 0.45
C ILE A 11 -1.51 7.80 0.19
N LEU A 12 -1.53 7.44 -1.09
CA LEU A 12 -1.60 6.07 -1.59
C LEU A 12 -0.63 5.93 -2.76
N HIS A 13 0.05 4.79 -2.81
CA HIS A 13 0.93 4.39 -3.91
C HIS A 13 2.01 5.42 -4.27
N VAL A 14 2.54 6.13 -3.27
CA VAL A 14 3.69 7.01 -3.47
C VAL A 14 4.88 6.16 -3.94
N PRO A 15 5.47 6.44 -5.11
CA PRO A 15 6.55 5.61 -5.66
C PRO A 15 7.83 5.85 -4.85
N LEU A 16 8.07 5.01 -3.83
CA LEU A 16 9.27 5.11 -2.99
C LEU A 16 10.47 4.61 -3.77
N CYS A 17 11.58 5.37 -3.75
CA CYS A 17 12.81 4.96 -4.43
C CYS A 17 13.30 3.60 -3.91
N LYS A 18 13.94 2.85 -4.80
CA LYS A 18 14.44 1.51 -4.54
C LYS A 18 15.33 1.47 -3.30
N GLU A 19 16.35 2.33 -3.26
CA GLU A 19 17.31 2.38 -2.16
C GLU A 19 16.65 2.73 -0.83
N ASP A 20 15.74 3.72 -0.80
CA ASP A 20 15.02 4.08 0.43
C ASP A 20 14.20 2.93 1.01
N CYS A 21 13.59 2.10 0.14
CA CYS A 21 12.81 0.95 0.59
C CYS A 21 13.72 -0.20 1.07
N GLU A 22 14.78 -0.49 0.31
CA GLU A 22 15.72 -1.58 0.59
C GLU A 22 16.55 -1.29 1.86
N GLU A 23 17.11 -0.09 1.99
CA GLU A 23 17.89 0.33 3.17
C GLU A 23 17.03 0.34 4.44
N TRP A 24 15.80 0.86 4.36
CA TRP A 24 14.88 0.82 5.51
C TRP A 24 14.61 -0.60 5.99
N TRP A 25 14.39 -1.53 5.05
CA TRP A 25 14.19 -2.92 5.41
C TRP A 25 15.44 -3.56 6.00
N GLU A 26 16.61 -3.32 5.39
CA GLU A 26 17.88 -3.87 5.82
C GLU A 26 18.22 -3.45 7.25
N ASP A 27 18.05 -2.16 7.58
CA ASP A 27 18.27 -1.61 8.92
C ASP A 27 17.33 -2.21 9.98
N CYS A 28 16.14 -2.66 9.56
CA CYS A 28 15.10 -3.15 10.48
C CYS A 28 15.00 -4.67 10.54
N LYS A 29 15.63 -5.45 9.66
CA LYS A 29 15.33 -6.88 9.45
C LYS A 29 15.43 -7.75 10.71
N ASP A 30 16.29 -7.37 11.66
CA ASP A 30 16.52 -8.06 12.93
C ASP A 30 15.72 -7.48 14.12
N ALA A 31 15.02 -6.36 13.91
CA ALA A 31 14.10 -5.82 14.90
C ALA A 31 12.86 -6.72 15.04
N LEU A 32 12.02 -6.45 16.04
CA LEU A 32 10.82 -7.24 16.31
C LEU A 32 9.53 -6.45 16.01
N THR A 33 8.55 -7.16 15.45
CA THR A 33 7.17 -6.69 15.29
C THR A 33 6.20 -7.85 15.45
N CYS A 34 4.94 -7.56 15.75
CA CYS A 34 3.88 -8.56 15.88
C CYS A 34 2.83 -8.46 14.75
N LYS A 35 2.99 -7.51 13.82
CA LYS A 35 2.02 -7.28 12.74
C LYS A 35 2.66 -6.67 11.49
N GLU A 36 2.05 -6.95 10.34
CA GLU A 36 2.40 -6.39 9.04
C GLU A 36 1.76 -5.04 8.71
N ASN A 37 0.64 -4.67 9.37
CA ASN A 37 -0.09 -3.44 9.09
C ASN A 37 -0.18 -2.61 10.37
N TRP A 38 0.45 -1.43 10.35
CA TRP A 38 0.57 -0.55 11.51
C TRP A 38 -0.48 0.56 11.54
N HIS A 39 -1.33 0.71 10.51
CA HIS A 39 -2.46 1.64 10.58
C HIS A 39 -3.63 1.11 11.43
N LYS A 40 -3.80 -0.21 11.54
CA LYS A 40 -5.01 -0.80 12.14
C LYS A 40 -4.76 -2.11 12.88
N GLY A 41 -5.69 -2.43 13.78
CA GLY A 41 -5.71 -3.70 14.49
C GLY A 41 -4.69 -3.81 15.62
N TRP A 42 -4.23 -2.68 16.17
CA TRP A 42 -3.51 -2.64 17.45
C TRP A 42 -4.50 -2.76 18.62
N ASN A 43 -4.01 -3.23 19.76
CA ASN A 43 -4.72 -3.10 21.03
C ASN A 43 -4.41 -1.73 21.64
N TRP A 44 -5.43 -0.93 21.94
CA TRP A 44 -5.32 0.42 22.49
C TRP A 44 -5.85 0.55 23.93
N ALA A 45 -6.15 -0.56 24.60
CA ALA A 45 -6.73 -0.56 25.96
C ALA A 45 -5.90 0.23 26.98
N THR A 46 -4.59 0.36 26.77
CA THR A 46 -3.66 1.11 27.65
C THR A 46 -3.38 2.54 27.18
N GLY A 47 -4.11 3.06 26.18
CA GLY A 47 -3.87 4.38 25.58
C GLY A 47 -2.69 4.43 24.59
N THR A 48 -1.75 3.49 24.66
CA THR A 48 -0.69 3.27 23.67
C THR A 48 -0.91 1.98 22.89
N ASN A 49 -0.36 1.90 21.67
CA ASN A 49 -0.52 0.70 20.84
C ASN A 49 0.25 -0.48 21.44
N ARG A 50 -0.45 -1.59 21.62
CA ARG A 50 0.09 -2.89 22.02
C ARG A 50 -0.23 -3.94 20.98
N CYS A 51 0.60 -4.97 20.92
CA CYS A 51 0.34 -6.14 20.09
C CYS A 51 -1.07 -6.71 20.37
N PRO A 52 -1.79 -7.19 19.33
CA PRO A 52 -3.05 -7.88 19.49
C PRO A 52 -2.94 -9.03 20.48
N TRP A 53 -4.02 -9.32 21.19
CA TRP A 53 -4.12 -10.50 22.04
C TRP A 53 -3.80 -11.77 21.24
N GLY A 54 -2.94 -12.63 21.80
CA GLY A 54 -2.52 -13.89 21.17
C GLY A 54 -1.51 -13.73 20.02
N SER A 55 -1.08 -12.52 19.67
CA SER A 55 0.01 -12.33 18.70
C SER A 55 1.39 -12.46 19.35
N MET A 56 2.34 -12.98 18.58
CA MET A 56 3.74 -13.13 19.01
C MET A 56 4.61 -12.12 18.29
N CYS A 57 5.57 -11.54 19.02
CA CYS A 57 6.65 -10.76 18.41
C CYS A 57 7.56 -11.70 17.61
N ARG A 58 7.86 -11.31 16.38
CA ARG A 58 8.72 -12.03 15.44
C ARG A 58 9.69 -11.04 14.79
N PRO A 59 10.85 -11.53 14.31
CA PRO A 59 11.75 -10.73 13.48
C PRO A 59 11.01 -10.02 12.34
N PHE A 60 11.41 -8.79 12.04
CA PHE A 60 10.88 -8.03 10.91
C PHE A 60 11.05 -8.79 9.60
N SER A 61 12.16 -9.50 9.42
CA SER A 61 12.39 -10.37 8.27
C SER A 61 11.36 -11.52 8.14
N GLU A 62 10.76 -12.00 9.23
CA GLU A 62 9.68 -13.00 9.16
C GLU A 62 8.33 -12.36 8.83
N VAL A 63 8.06 -11.16 9.34
CA VAL A 63 6.79 -10.46 9.11
C VAL A 63 6.76 -9.75 7.76
N PHE A 64 7.91 -9.27 7.30
CA PHE A 64 8.16 -8.62 6.03
C PHE A 64 9.32 -9.32 5.31
N PRO A 65 9.06 -10.40 4.55
CA PRO A 65 10.13 -11.22 3.96
C PRO A 65 10.99 -10.52 2.91
N ARG A 66 10.51 -9.41 2.32
CA ARG A 66 11.24 -8.61 1.33
C ARG A 66 11.03 -7.12 1.61
N PRO A 67 11.92 -6.24 1.13
CA PRO A 67 11.75 -4.79 1.25
C PRO A 67 10.37 -4.29 0.78
N LYS A 68 9.91 -4.79 -0.37
CA LYS A 68 8.56 -4.48 -0.90
C LYS A 68 7.45 -4.80 0.10
N ASP A 69 7.56 -5.91 0.82
CA ASP A 69 6.54 -6.31 1.80
C ASP A 69 6.48 -5.30 2.95
N LEU A 70 7.62 -4.78 3.43
CA LEU A 70 7.67 -3.69 4.41
C LEU A 70 7.03 -2.42 3.87
N CYS A 71 7.61 -1.86 2.80
CA CYS A 71 7.27 -0.53 2.31
C CYS A 71 5.80 -0.41 1.89
N GLU A 72 5.24 -1.47 1.29
CA GLU A 72 3.86 -1.45 0.82
C GLU A 72 2.86 -1.75 1.94
N LYS A 73 3.13 -2.72 2.83
CA LYS A 73 2.11 -3.20 3.79
C LYS A 73 2.05 -2.41 5.08
N ILE A 74 3.20 -1.98 5.63
CA ILE A 74 3.28 -1.40 6.98
C ILE A 74 2.34 -0.21 7.15
N TRP A 75 2.23 0.64 6.13
CA TRP A 75 1.33 1.80 6.10
C TRP A 75 0.16 1.64 5.12
N SER A 76 -0.36 0.42 4.97
CA SER A 76 -1.57 0.12 4.15
C SER A 76 -1.53 0.72 2.74
N ASN A 77 -0.47 0.41 1.98
CA ASN A 77 -0.22 0.89 0.62
C ASN A 77 -0.04 2.42 0.50
N SER A 78 0.40 3.09 1.57
CA SER A 78 0.81 4.49 1.46
C SER A 78 1.98 4.67 0.49
N TYR A 79 2.94 3.74 0.53
CA TYR A 79 4.03 3.66 -0.44
C TYR A 79 3.84 2.47 -1.38
N ARG A 80 4.43 2.59 -2.56
CA ARG A 80 4.61 1.53 -3.55
C ARG A 80 6.10 1.42 -3.84
N HIS A 81 6.65 0.21 -3.82
CA HIS A 81 8.06 0.01 -4.14
C HIS A 81 8.29 0.30 -5.63
N SER A 82 9.15 1.28 -5.93
CA SER A 82 9.54 1.63 -7.29
C SER A 82 10.84 0.93 -7.68
N PRO A 83 11.02 0.48 -8.94
CA PRO A 83 12.32 0.02 -9.43
C PRO A 83 13.31 1.19 -9.66
N GLU A 84 12.81 2.43 -9.65
CA GLU A 84 13.60 3.63 -9.90
C GLU A 84 14.55 3.95 -8.75
N ARG A 85 15.75 4.39 -9.10
CA ARG A 85 16.79 4.75 -8.13
C ARG A 85 16.66 6.20 -7.66
N ARG A 86 17.25 6.51 -6.50
CA ARG A 86 17.46 7.90 -6.03
C ARG A 86 18.06 8.76 -7.16
N GLY A 87 17.60 10.00 -7.26
CA GLY A 87 18.05 10.95 -8.30
C GLY A 87 17.45 10.77 -9.69
N SER A 88 16.70 9.69 -9.97
CA SER A 88 16.04 9.47 -11.27
C SER A 88 14.99 10.54 -11.63
N GLY A 89 14.45 11.25 -10.64
CA GLY A 89 13.29 12.13 -10.82
C GLY A 89 11.97 11.38 -10.98
N LEU A 90 11.96 10.06 -10.82
CA LEU A 90 10.78 9.19 -11.02
C LEU A 90 10.30 8.49 -9.74
N CYS A 91 10.98 8.71 -8.61
CA CYS A 91 10.57 8.18 -7.32
C CYS A 91 10.82 9.20 -6.20
N ILE A 92 10.02 9.10 -5.14
CA ILE A 92 10.13 9.91 -3.94
C ILE A 92 11.24 9.35 -3.05
N GLN A 93 12.13 10.22 -2.61
CA GLN A 93 13.19 9.95 -1.64
C GLN A 93 12.69 10.35 -0.26
N MET A 94 12.83 9.46 0.72
CA MET A 94 12.57 9.77 2.13
C MET A 94 13.77 10.49 2.75
N TRP A 95 14.97 10.19 2.25
CA TRP A 95 16.22 10.77 2.73
C TRP A 95 16.94 11.53 1.61
N PHE A 96 17.30 12.79 1.87
CA PHE A 96 18.09 13.62 0.97
C PHE A 96 18.79 14.75 1.73
N ASP A 97 19.87 15.28 1.17
CA ASP A 97 20.59 16.43 1.72
C ASP A 97 19.85 17.74 1.37
N PRO A 98 19.33 18.49 2.35
CA PRO A 98 18.62 19.74 2.07
C PRO A 98 19.50 20.82 1.43
N ALA A 99 20.83 20.76 1.60
CA ALA A 99 21.75 21.71 0.97
C ALA A 99 21.79 21.55 -0.57
N GLN A 100 21.43 20.36 -1.08
CA GLN A 100 21.32 20.06 -2.51
C GLN A 100 19.89 20.29 -3.06
N GLY A 101 18.99 20.80 -2.23
CA GLY A 101 17.59 21.03 -2.57
C GLY A 101 16.72 19.77 -2.44
N ASN A 102 15.40 19.95 -2.51
CA ASN A 102 14.45 18.85 -2.37
C ASN A 102 14.18 18.15 -3.72
N PRO A 103 14.66 16.91 -3.92
CA PRO A 103 14.50 16.20 -5.20
C PRO A 103 13.04 15.83 -5.51
N ASN A 104 12.19 15.74 -4.48
CA ASN A 104 10.79 15.32 -4.62
C ASN A 104 9.92 16.36 -5.32
N VAL A 105 10.38 17.62 -5.43
CA VAL A 105 9.67 18.67 -6.17
C VAL A 105 9.54 18.30 -7.65
N ALA A 106 10.63 17.79 -8.26
CA ALA A 106 10.63 17.38 -9.66
C ALA A 106 9.73 16.15 -9.88
N VAL A 107 9.80 15.18 -8.96
CA VAL A 107 9.00 13.96 -8.97
C VAL A 107 7.50 14.27 -8.90
N ALA A 108 7.10 15.15 -7.96
CA ALA A 108 5.72 15.56 -7.81
C ALA A 108 5.19 16.26 -9.08
N LYS A 109 5.99 17.15 -9.68
CA LYS A 109 5.64 17.81 -10.95
C LYS A 109 5.48 16.80 -12.08
N TYR A 110 6.39 15.83 -12.20
CA TYR A 110 6.32 14.78 -13.21
C TYR A 110 5.02 13.98 -13.11
N TYR A 111 4.67 13.46 -11.93
CA TYR A 111 3.45 12.67 -11.75
C TYR A 111 2.17 13.49 -11.84
N ALA A 112 2.19 14.76 -11.41
CA ALA A 112 1.06 15.66 -11.59
C ALA A 112 0.81 15.96 -13.07
N TRP A 113 1.87 16.22 -13.85
CA TRP A 113 1.77 16.38 -15.29
C TRP A 113 1.29 15.09 -15.97
N LYS A 114 1.90 13.94 -15.65
CA LYS A 114 1.53 12.64 -16.22
C LYS A 114 0.05 12.32 -15.99
N LYS A 115 -0.47 12.60 -14.78
CA LYS A 115 -1.88 12.40 -14.44
C LYS A 115 -2.82 13.31 -15.25
N ARG A 116 -2.39 14.54 -15.57
CA ARG A 116 -3.16 15.49 -16.39
C ARG A 116 -3.12 15.12 -17.87
N SER A 117 -1.96 14.70 -18.38
CA SER A 117 -1.73 14.41 -19.80
C SER A 117 -2.28 13.05 -20.24
N CYS A 118 -2.38 12.09 -19.32
CA CYS A 118 -3.01 10.80 -19.54
C CYS A 118 -4.03 10.55 -18.43
N PRO A 119 -5.25 11.13 -18.51
CA PRO A 119 -6.32 10.68 -17.65
C PRO A 119 -6.54 9.19 -17.98
N ALA A 120 -6.26 8.33 -17.01
CA ALA A 120 -6.54 6.91 -17.15
C ALA A 120 -7.99 6.77 -17.63
N GLN A 121 -8.18 6.02 -18.72
CA GLN A 121 -9.50 5.55 -19.10
C GLN A 121 -10.15 4.97 -17.84
N VAL A 122 -11.36 5.42 -17.55
CA VAL A 122 -12.28 4.73 -16.65
C VAL A 122 -12.13 3.24 -16.97
N GLU A 123 -11.76 2.42 -15.99
CA GLU A 123 -11.84 0.98 -16.12
C GLU A 123 -13.25 0.67 -16.62
N ASN A 124 -13.37 0.35 -17.91
CA ASN A 124 -14.57 -0.26 -18.45
C ASN A 124 -14.64 -1.63 -17.77
N VAL A 125 -15.24 -1.67 -16.58
CA VAL A 125 -15.81 -2.88 -16.02
C VAL A 125 -16.82 -3.32 -17.06
N ALA A 126 -16.41 -4.26 -17.91
CA ALA A 126 -17.32 -4.96 -18.79
C ALA A 126 -18.44 -5.51 -17.90
N PRO A 127 -19.72 -5.25 -18.21
CA PRO A 127 -20.80 -5.82 -17.42
C PRO A 127 -20.69 -7.34 -17.49
N GLU A 128 -20.62 -7.96 -16.32
CA GLU A 128 -20.68 -9.40 -16.13
C GLU A 128 -21.94 -9.90 -16.86
N ARG A 129 -21.76 -10.81 -17.83
CA ARG A 129 -22.89 -11.46 -18.50
C ARG A 129 -23.55 -12.37 -17.47
N ASP A 130 -24.68 -11.93 -16.93
CA ASP A 130 -25.59 -12.79 -16.18
C ASP A 130 -25.93 -14.02 -17.01
N HIS A 131 -25.46 -15.19 -16.55
CA HIS A 131 -25.91 -16.47 -17.05
C HIS A 131 -27.39 -16.63 -16.67
N ALA A 132 -28.28 -16.39 -17.63
CA ALA A 132 -29.68 -16.71 -17.50
C ALA A 132 -29.83 -18.23 -17.24
N VAL A 133 -30.13 -18.58 -15.99
CA VAL A 133 -30.61 -19.90 -15.61
C VAL A 133 -31.94 -20.12 -16.33
N ARG A 134 -31.94 -20.99 -17.34
CA ARG A 134 -33.17 -21.49 -17.95
C ARG A 134 -33.92 -22.32 -16.90
N ALA A 135 -35.01 -21.77 -16.37
CA ALA A 135 -36.00 -22.53 -15.64
C ALA A 135 -36.64 -23.55 -16.61
N LEU A 136 -36.46 -24.84 -16.33
CA LEU A 136 -37.22 -25.91 -16.97
C LEU A 136 -38.64 -25.94 -16.35
N PRO A 137 -39.71 -25.98 -17.16
CA PRO A 137 -41.06 -26.01 -16.64
C PRO A 137 -41.37 -27.36 -15.98
N TRP A 138 -41.97 -27.30 -14.80
CA TRP A 138 -42.56 -28.44 -14.09
C TRP A 138 -43.66 -29.07 -14.96
N SER A 139 -43.44 -30.33 -15.35
CA SER A 139 -44.51 -31.24 -15.79
C SER A 139 -44.58 -32.44 -14.85
N VAL A 140 -45.41 -32.26 -13.83
CA VAL A 140 -46.34 -33.17 -13.15
C VAL A 140 -46.35 -34.67 -13.55
N LEU A 141 -46.07 -35.51 -12.53
CA LEU A 141 -46.63 -36.83 -12.13
C LEU A 141 -47.14 -37.83 -13.21
N ALA A 142 -46.70 -39.10 -13.13
CA ALA A 142 -47.55 -40.25 -12.71
C ALA A 142 -46.82 -41.61 -12.75
N LEU A 143 -47.01 -42.37 -11.66
CA LEU A 143 -46.80 -43.81 -11.40
C LEU A 143 -45.37 -44.31 -11.15
#